data_AF-K1T838-F1
#
_entry.id   AF-K1T838-F1
#
_cell.length_a   1.000
_cell.length_b   1.000
_cell.length_c   1.000
_cell.angle_alpha   90.00
_cell.angle_beta   90.00
_cell.angle_gamma   90.00
#
_symmetry.space_group_name_H-M   'P 1'
#
loop_
_entity.id
_entity.type
_entity.pdbx_description
1 polymer ?
#
loop_
_entity_poly.entity_id
_entity_poly.type
_entity_poly.pdbx_seq_one_letter_code
_entity_poly.pdbx_strand_id
1 'polypeptide(L)'
;MDKKIDEVMTSENLVTTHIQTDLVAAAAILQENKIEKLPVVDNENHLVGLITYKDITKAKDKPMACKDAKGRLRVAAGVGVTVDTLDRAKALVEAGADAIVIDTA
;
A
#
# COMPACT_ATOMS: atom_id res chain seq x y z
N MET A 1 25.33 4.44 -19.23
CA MET A 1 25.26 4.33 -17.76
C MET A 1 24.58 3.00 -17.49
N ASP A 2 25.34 1.91 -17.34
CA ASP A 2 24.80 0.57 -17.08
C ASP A 2 25.49 -0.01 -15.85
N LYS A 3 25.18 0.57 -14.68
CA LYS A 3 25.53 -0.06 -13.40
C LYS A 3 24.39 -0.95 -12.96
N LYS A 4 24.73 -2.13 -12.43
CA LYS A 4 23.74 -3.04 -11.86
C LYS A 4 23.22 -2.50 -10.53
N ILE A 5 22.01 -2.91 -10.15
CA ILE A 5 21.34 -2.44 -8.92
C ILE A 5 22.07 -2.91 -7.66
N ASP A 6 22.63 -4.13 -7.70
CA ASP A 6 23.43 -4.70 -6.61
C ASP A 6 24.66 -3.85 -6.25
N GLU A 7 25.20 -3.10 -7.21
CA GLU A 7 26.34 -2.20 -7.00
C GLU A 7 25.97 -0.88 -6.29
N VAL A 8 24.67 -0.53 -6.23
CA VAL A 8 24.21 0.77 -5.73
C VAL A 8 23.15 0.68 -4.62
N MET A 9 22.55 -0.48 -4.42
CA MET A 9 21.55 -0.68 -3.37
C MET A 9 22.20 -0.77 -1.98
N THR A 10 21.46 -0.33 -0.97
CA THR A 10 21.81 -0.62 0.42
C THR A 10 21.50 -2.09 0.70
N SER A 11 22.54 -2.92 0.84
CA SER A 11 22.42 -4.36 1.10
C SER A 11 22.70 -4.75 2.56
N GLU A 12 23.43 -3.91 3.29
CA GLU A 12 23.85 -4.17 4.67
C GLU A 12 23.14 -3.26 5.66
N ASN A 13 23.02 -3.72 6.92
CA ASN A 13 22.43 -2.96 8.03
C ASN A 13 21.00 -2.45 7.73
N LEU A 14 20.21 -3.22 6.98
CA LEU A 14 18.80 -2.93 6.74
C LEU A 14 18.03 -3.05 8.05
N VAL A 15 17.38 -1.96 8.45
CA VAL A 15 16.42 -1.98 9.55
C VAL A 15 15.13 -2.58 9.03
N THR A 16 14.69 -3.68 9.61
CA THR A 16 13.45 -4.38 9.26
C THR A 16 12.54 -4.53 10.48
N THR A 17 11.30 -4.94 10.24
CA THR A 17 10.34 -5.24 11.31
C THR A 17 9.53 -6.49 10.98
N HIS A 18 8.69 -6.95 11.90
CA HIS A 18 7.89 -8.18 11.74
C HIS A 18 6.40 -7.87 11.57
N ILE A 19 5.64 -8.85 11.06
CA ILE A 19 4.21 -8.70 10.73
C ILE A 19 3.33 -8.36 11.94
N GLN A 20 3.81 -8.62 13.16
CA GLN A 20 3.11 -8.34 14.41
C GLN A 20 3.30 -6.90 14.91
N THR A 21 4.21 -6.14 14.30
CA THR A 21 4.50 -4.76 14.70
C THR A 21 3.35 -3.84 14.30
N ASP A 22 2.77 -3.16 15.28
CA ASP A 22 1.71 -2.17 15.03
C ASP A 22 2.27 -0.89 14.37
N LEU A 23 1.36 -0.06 13.84
CA LEU A 23 1.73 1.18 13.14
C LEU A 23 2.43 2.22 14.04
N VAL A 24 2.16 2.22 15.35
CA VAL A 24 2.76 3.18 16.29
C VAL A 24 4.20 2.80 16.56
N ALA A 25 4.46 1.52 16.80
CA ALA A 25 5.80 0.96 16.95
C ALA A 25 6.62 1.12 15.66
N ALA A 26 6.01 0.86 14.49
CA ALA A 26 6.66 1.08 13.20
C ALA A 26 7.04 2.55 12.99
N ALA A 27 6.16 3.49 13.38
CA ALA A 27 6.46 4.92 13.32
C ALA A 27 7.65 5.31 14.22
N ALA A 28 7.73 4.74 15.42
CA ALA A 28 8.84 4.96 16.33
C ALA A 28 10.17 4.45 15.73
N ILE A 29 10.19 3.24 15.15
CA ILE A 29 11.38 2.67 14.49
C ILE A 29 11.86 3.57 13.35
N LEU A 30 10.95 4.01 12.47
CA LEU A 30 11.27 4.91 11.36
C LEU A 30 11.89 6.23 11.86
N GLN A 31 11.33 6.81 12.93
CA GLN A 31 11.79 8.08 13.50
C GLN A 31 13.14 7.95 14.22
N GLU A 32 13.33 6.89 15.01
CA GLU A 32 14.58 6.61 15.74
C GLU A 32 15.75 6.40 14.78
N ASN A 33 15.52 5.61 13.73
CA ASN A 33 16.54 5.28 12.73
C ASN A 33 16.66 6.35 11.62
N LYS A 34 15.79 7.36 11.60
CA LYS A 34 15.74 8.44 10.60
C LYS A 34 15.66 7.92 9.15
N ILE A 35 14.86 6.89 8.94
CA ILE A 35 14.64 6.23 7.64
C ILE A 35 13.20 6.43 7.16
N GLU A 36 12.99 6.44 5.83
CA GLU A 36 11.67 6.68 5.24
C GLU A 36 10.86 5.38 5.01
N LYS A 37 11.56 4.25 4.84
CA LYS A 37 10.99 2.97 4.44
C LYS A 37 11.42 1.89 5.42
N LEU A 38 10.46 1.13 5.93
CA LEU A 38 10.67 0.03 6.86
C LEU A 38 10.15 -1.27 6.24
N PRO A 39 11.04 -2.14 5.71
CA PRO A 39 10.68 -3.46 5.23
C PRO A 39 10.11 -4.33 6.35
N VAL A 40 9.02 -5.05 6.05
CA VAL A 40 8.40 -6.02 6.95
C VAL A 40 8.77 -7.41 6.47
N VAL A 41 9.36 -8.23 7.33
CA VAL A 41 9.81 -9.59 7.02
C VAL A 41 9.10 -10.63 7.87
N ASP A 42 8.99 -11.85 7.35
CA ASP A 42 8.52 -13.01 8.10
C ASP A 42 9.64 -13.64 8.96
N ASN A 43 9.37 -14.81 9.56
CA ASN A 43 10.32 -15.51 10.42
C ASN A 43 11.52 -16.12 9.66
N GLU A 44 11.40 -16.27 8.35
CA GLU A 44 12.44 -16.82 7.46
C GLU A 44 13.23 -15.70 6.76
N ASN A 45 13.02 -14.44 7.14
CA ASN A 45 13.56 -13.23 6.51
C ASN A 45 13.09 -12.98 5.07
N HIS A 46 11.92 -13.49 4.67
CA HIS A 46 11.30 -13.10 3.41
C HIS A 46 10.55 -11.77 3.54
N LEU A 47 10.69 -10.90 2.54
CA LEU A 47 9.99 -9.62 2.48
C LEU A 47 8.49 -9.85 2.23
N VAL A 48 7.66 -9.43 3.18
CA VAL A 48 6.19 -9.57 3.11
C VAL A 48 5.46 -8.23 3.05
N GLY A 49 6.14 -7.12 3.30
CA GLY A 49 5.53 -5.79 3.24
C GLY A 49 6.52 -4.65 3.35
N LEU A 50 6.01 -3.43 3.23
CA LEU A 50 6.77 -2.19 3.34
C LEU A 50 5.91 -1.11 4.00
N ILE A 51 6.40 -0.52 5.09
CA ILE A 51 5.77 0.63 5.73
C ILE A 51 6.55 1.88 5.35
N THR A 52 5.84 2.95 4.99
CA THR A 52 6.46 4.23 4.67
C THR A 52 6.09 5.30 5.69
N TYR A 53 7.05 6.16 6.04
CA TYR A 53 6.82 7.30 6.93
C TYR A 53 5.77 8.27 6.37
N LYS A 54 5.71 8.38 5.04
CA LYS A 54 4.73 9.22 4.33
C LYS A 54 3.30 8.76 4.56
N ASP A 55 3.03 7.46 4.55
CA ASP A 55 1.67 6.94 4.76
C ASP A 55 1.20 7.12 6.20
N ILE A 56 2.11 7.02 7.17
CA ILE A 56 1.84 7.35 8.58
C ILE A 56 1.48 8.83 8.72
N THR A 57 2.24 9.72 8.08
CA THR A 57 1.98 11.16 8.11
C THR A 57 0.63 11.49 7.47
N LYS A 58 0.33 10.92 6.29
CA LYS A 58 -0.99 11.08 5.65
C LYS A 58 -2.14 10.59 6.53
N ALA A 59 -1.96 9.46 7.23
CA ALA A 59 -2.98 8.94 8.13
C ALA A 59 -3.25 9.88 9.30
N LYS A 60 -2.21 10.52 9.84
CA LYS A 60 -2.31 11.52 10.91
C LYS A 60 -2.94 12.83 10.41
N ASP A 61 -2.54 13.31 9.24
CA ASP A 61 -3.00 14.57 8.66
C ASP A 61 -4.44 14.48 8.11
N LYS A 62 -4.88 13.28 7.74
CA LYS A 62 -6.20 12.99 7.16
C LYS A 62 -6.93 11.91 7.98
N PRO A 63 -7.32 12.19 9.24
CA PRO A 63 -7.93 11.20 10.12
C PRO A 63 -9.31 10.73 9.62
N MET A 64 -10.01 11.57 8.86
CA MET A 64 -11.32 11.27 8.27
C MET A 64 -11.22 10.77 6.82
N ALA A 65 -10.06 10.29 6.37
CA ALA A 65 -9.90 9.74 5.03
C ALA A 65 -10.81 8.51 4.83
N CYS A 66 -11.51 8.46 3.69
CA CYS A 66 -12.36 7.31 3.34
C CYS A 66 -11.48 6.10 3.01
N LYS A 67 -11.38 5.18 3.97
CA LYS A 67 -10.52 4.00 3.88
C LYS A 67 -11.31 2.69 4.01
N ASP A 68 -10.79 1.61 3.43
CA ASP A 68 -11.29 0.26 3.63
C ASP A 68 -10.78 -0.33 4.96
N ALA A 69 -11.18 -1.57 5.28
CA ALA A 69 -10.74 -2.27 6.49
C ALA A 69 -9.23 -2.56 6.53
N LYS A 70 -8.53 -2.48 5.38
CA LYS A 70 -7.09 -2.66 5.26
C LYS A 70 -6.32 -1.32 5.31
N GLY A 71 -7.02 -0.20 5.47
CA GLY A 71 -6.44 1.14 5.52
C GLY A 71 -6.13 1.77 4.15
N ARG A 72 -6.53 1.14 3.03
CA ARG A 72 -6.39 1.68 1.66
C ARG A 72 -7.49 2.70 1.39
N LEU A 73 -7.25 3.66 0.51
CA LEU A 73 -8.29 4.60 0.09
C LEU A 73 -9.39 3.87 -0.69
N ARG A 74 -10.66 4.20 -0.41
CA ARG A 74 -11.77 3.62 -1.15
C ARG A 74 -11.92 4.23 -2.54
N VAL A 75 -12.30 3.41 -3.51
CA VAL A 75 -12.51 3.81 -4.90
C VAL A 75 -13.81 3.19 -5.44
N ALA A 76 -14.60 4.00 -6.14
CA ALA A 76 -15.77 3.55 -6.90
C ALA A 76 -15.56 3.84 -8.39
N ALA A 77 -16.18 3.02 -9.24
CA ALA A 77 -16.10 3.17 -10.69
C ALA A 77 -17.48 3.14 -11.36
N GLY A 78 -17.71 4.05 -12.30
CA GLY A 78 -18.91 4.08 -13.13
C GLY A 78 -18.82 3.15 -14.34
N VAL A 79 -19.89 2.43 -14.64
CA VAL A 79 -20.03 1.58 -15.83
C VAL A 79 -21.34 1.88 -16.55
N GLY A 80 -21.32 1.86 -17.89
CA GLY A 80 -22.52 2.03 -18.70
C GLY A 80 -23.37 0.76 -18.78
N VAL A 81 -24.28 0.69 -19.75
CA VAL A 81 -25.20 -0.45 -19.97
C VAL A 81 -24.98 -1.18 -21.31
N THR A 82 -23.77 -1.07 -21.87
CA THR A 82 -23.39 -1.71 -23.14
C THR A 82 -23.08 -3.20 -22.95
N VAL A 83 -22.94 -3.94 -24.05
CA VAL A 83 -22.74 -5.40 -24.04
C VAL A 83 -21.47 -5.85 -23.30
N ASP A 84 -20.47 -4.98 -23.21
CA ASP A 84 -19.19 -5.21 -22.53
C ASP A 84 -19.19 -4.80 -21.05
N THR A 85 -20.30 -4.28 -20.52
CA THR A 85 -20.39 -3.77 -19.14
C THR A 85 -19.97 -4.81 -18.11
N LEU A 86 -20.36 -6.07 -18.30
CA LEU A 86 -20.02 -7.15 -17.36
C LEU A 86 -18.52 -7.44 -17.33
N ASP A 87 -17.86 -7.45 -18.49
CA ASP A 87 -16.42 -7.66 -18.58
C ASP A 87 -15.65 -6.52 -17.93
N ARG A 88 -16.10 -5.27 -18.15
CA ARG A 88 -15.53 -4.09 -17.51
C ARG A 88 -15.73 -4.09 -16.00
N ALA A 89 -16.93 -4.40 -15.53
CA ALA A 89 -17.23 -4.47 -14.10
C ALA A 89 -16.38 -5.54 -13.41
N LYS A 90 -16.21 -6.72 -14.06
CA LYS A 90 -15.35 -7.78 -13.55
C LYS A 90 -13.90 -7.33 -13.43
N ALA A 91 -13.35 -6.70 -14.48
CA ALA A 91 -11.98 -6.19 -14.45
C ALA A 91 -11.77 -5.13 -13.34
N LEU A 92 -12.76 -4.28 -13.08
CA LEU A 92 -12.73 -3.28 -12.01
C LEU A 92 -12.76 -3.92 -10.61
N VAL A 93 -13.57 -4.96 -10.42
CA VAL A 93 -13.63 -5.71 -9.16
C VAL A 93 -12.31 -6.46 -8.92
N GLU A 94 -11.74 -7.09 -9.95
CA GLU A 94 -10.42 -7.75 -9.87
C GLU A 94 -9.29 -6.76 -9.55
N ALA A 95 -9.38 -5.53 -10.06
CA ALA A 95 -8.46 -4.44 -9.70
C ALA A 95 -8.68 -3.88 -8.28
N GLY A 96 -9.79 -4.23 -7.62
CA GLY A 96 -10.08 -3.90 -6.23
C GLY A 96 -10.94 -2.65 -6.01
N ALA A 97 -11.81 -2.27 -6.96
CA ALA A 97 -12.83 -1.25 -6.72
C ALA A 97 -13.80 -1.68 -5.59
N ASP A 98 -14.15 -0.76 -4.69
CA ASP A 98 -15.05 -1.02 -3.54
C ASP A 98 -16.53 -0.93 -3.93
N ALA A 99 -16.85 -0.23 -5.00
CA ALA A 99 -18.21 -0.08 -5.52
C ALA A 99 -18.23 0.11 -7.03
N ILE A 100 -19.27 -0.42 -7.67
CA ILE A 100 -19.58 -0.21 -9.08
C ILE A 100 -20.89 0.57 -9.16
N VAL A 101 -20.91 1.65 -9.93
CA VAL A 101 -22.07 2.50 -10.14
C VAL A 101 -22.54 2.32 -11.58
N ILE A 102 -23.81 1.95 -11.77
CA ILE A 102 -24.42 1.88 -13.10
C ILE A 102 -24.79 3.31 -13.50
N ASP A 103 -24.16 3.79 -14.56
CA ASP A 103 -24.37 5.11 -15.14
C ASP A 103 -25.25 4.98 -16.39
N THR A 104 -26.49 5.45 -16.28
CA THR A 104 -27.49 5.46 -17.36
C THR A 104 -28.25 6.78 -17.33
N ALA A 105 -28.55 7.31 -18.51
CA ALA A 105 -29.39 8.50 -18.69
C ALA A 105 -30.89 8.18 -18.57
#